data_AF-A0A960LVQ9-F1
#
_entry.id   AF-A0A960LVQ9-F1
#
_cell.length_a   1.000
_cell.length_b   1.000
_cell.length_c   1.000
_cell.angle_alpha   90.00
_cell.angle_beta   90.00
_cell.angle_gamma   90.00
#
_symmetry.space_group_name_H-M   'P 1'
#
loop_
_entity.id
_entity.type
_entity.pdbx_description
1 polymer ?
#
loop_
_entity_poly.entity_id
_entity_poly.type
_entity_poly.pdbx_seq_one_letter_code
_entity_poly.pdbx_strand_id
1 'polypeptide(L)'
;LEATSEGTYEHDLNGNRISSSKNQSQYTYDGLDRLVQMRSGDLAIRFSYDSWNRCQTAHHLQLNEGVWQLIYTQDFLYDDQNELGVYPHQLRILGQGKGAEIGAAIAIEQNHKIYLPIHDLFGNIIALLDPKTNEAKEYYRYTVFGEEQIFMPTGTQVTDSLLYNPWRYQSKRRIGQLVAFGRRFYDPETGRWISPDPKGFDEGPNLYQFLLNCPMLHFDLYGASVQKLESLEQMERAVRFDDDFERRYGGPQSVRWDYFPDRDYSQIANHPLVTGEKRILCIGGINTSFEEHKNNVRYLSKLAGDMPIYSVYNASRGIKRDLEECKMGLNLIGTTPARLHYESKMDFFSSSDQSLLSVDFSQGAILGNISQLMLPEQYRKRTILIAIAPGVFSPRELWKESFYICTKNDLVPKLQKVFGKIPPARDNITYVDTGKVFDSGHKLTHEVYAEYFERYFKDYIKGAYD
;
A
#
# COMPACT_ATOMS: atom_id res chain seq x y z
N LEU A 1 -4.23 -23.10 22.89
CA LEU A 1 -5.51 -22.40 22.72
C LEU A 1 -6.57 -23.40 23.10
N GLU A 2 -7.04 -23.34 24.34
CA GLU A 2 -8.21 -24.11 24.76
C GLU A 2 -9.40 -23.59 23.95
N ALA A 3 -10.07 -24.49 23.23
CA ALA A 3 -11.30 -24.18 22.53
C ALA A 3 -12.41 -23.98 23.56
N THR A 4 -12.67 -22.73 23.94
CA THR A 4 -13.77 -22.41 24.86
C THR A 4 -15.10 -22.31 24.10
N SER A 5 -15.98 -23.26 24.41
CA SER A 5 -17.43 -23.40 24.15
C SER A 5 -17.90 -23.44 22.68
N GLU A 6 -18.47 -24.58 22.28
CA GLU A 6 -19.20 -24.80 21.02
C GLU A 6 -20.44 -23.88 20.96
N GLY A 7 -20.35 -22.78 20.20
CA GLY A 7 -21.50 -21.99 19.78
C GLY A 7 -22.05 -22.53 18.46
N THR A 8 -23.38 -22.68 18.37
CA THR A 8 -24.09 -22.93 17.11
C THR A 8 -24.45 -21.61 16.42
N TYR A 9 -24.34 -21.62 15.09
CA TYR A 9 -24.70 -20.49 14.24
C TYR A 9 -25.60 -20.98 13.11
N GLU A 10 -26.67 -20.26 12.84
CA GLU A 10 -27.54 -20.51 11.69
C GLU A 10 -27.34 -19.41 10.66
N HIS A 11 -27.58 -19.74 9.39
CA HIS A 11 -27.44 -18.82 8.27
C HIS A 11 -28.69 -18.86 7.39
N ASP A 12 -28.98 -17.77 6.71
CA ASP A 12 -29.99 -17.74 5.64
C ASP A 12 -29.48 -18.41 4.36
N LEU A 13 -30.30 -18.41 3.30
CA LEU A 13 -29.95 -19.03 2.01
C LEU A 13 -28.81 -18.30 1.27
N ASN A 14 -28.55 -17.03 1.59
CA ASN A 14 -27.43 -16.27 1.03
C ASN A 14 -26.14 -16.49 1.84
N GLY A 15 -26.22 -17.14 3.00
CA GLY A 15 -25.09 -17.37 3.89
C GLY A 15 -24.90 -16.28 4.95
N ASN A 16 -25.85 -15.36 5.14
CA ASN A 16 -25.75 -14.41 6.24
C ASN A 16 -26.10 -15.09 7.55
N ARG A 17 -25.30 -14.90 8.60
CA ARG A 17 -25.55 -15.46 9.93
C ARG A 17 -26.81 -14.83 10.52
N ILE A 18 -27.84 -15.62 10.81
CA ILE A 18 -29.13 -15.16 11.37
C ILE A 18 -29.27 -15.40 12.87
N SER A 19 -28.48 -16.32 13.44
CA SER A 19 -28.49 -16.56 14.88
C SER A 19 -27.11 -16.95 15.41
N SER A 20 -26.85 -16.61 16.67
CA SER A 20 -25.69 -17.06 17.45
C SER A 20 -26.15 -17.46 18.84
N SER A 21 -25.97 -18.73 19.20
CA SER A 21 -26.27 -19.20 20.57
C SER A 21 -25.26 -18.70 21.59
N LYS A 22 -24.04 -18.38 21.15
CA LYS A 22 -22.97 -17.83 22.00
C LYS A 22 -23.28 -16.41 22.45
N ASN A 23 -23.67 -15.54 21.52
CA ASN A 23 -24.00 -14.14 21.79
C ASN A 23 -25.48 -13.90 22.05
N GLN A 24 -26.30 -14.96 22.08
CA GLN A 24 -27.76 -14.91 22.22
C GLN A 24 -28.37 -13.81 21.34
N SER A 25 -27.89 -13.74 20.10
CA SER A 25 -28.17 -12.65 19.17
C SER A 25 -28.82 -13.18 17.90
N GLN A 26 -29.78 -12.41 17.38
CA GLN A 26 -30.47 -12.66 16.12
C GLN A 26 -30.21 -11.52 15.14
N TYR A 27 -30.07 -11.86 13.86
CA TYR A 27 -29.73 -10.93 12.81
C TYR A 27 -30.72 -11.04 11.64
N THR A 28 -30.98 -9.93 10.98
CA THR A 28 -31.84 -9.87 9.79
C THR A 28 -31.18 -8.99 8.73
N TYR A 29 -31.28 -9.39 7.47
CA TYR A 29 -30.62 -8.76 6.33
C TYR A 29 -31.64 -8.32 5.28
N ASP A 30 -31.28 -7.32 4.48
CA ASP A 30 -32.04 -6.97 3.28
C ASP A 30 -31.59 -7.77 2.05
N GLY A 31 -32.23 -7.55 0.90
CA GLY A 31 -31.91 -8.24 -0.34
C GLY A 31 -30.55 -7.92 -0.95
N LEU A 32 -29.76 -7.02 -0.33
CA LEU A 32 -28.37 -6.71 -0.70
C LEU A 32 -27.37 -7.24 0.35
N ASP A 33 -27.82 -8.17 1.21
CA ASP A 33 -27.04 -8.79 2.29
C ASP A 33 -26.51 -7.78 3.33
N ARG A 34 -27.21 -6.63 3.49
CA ARG A 34 -26.88 -5.64 4.52
C ARG A 34 -27.65 -5.93 5.80
N LEU A 35 -26.98 -5.87 6.95
CA LEU A 35 -27.60 -6.12 8.25
C LEU A 35 -28.62 -5.02 8.60
N VAL A 36 -29.91 -5.31 8.51
CA VAL A 36 -30.97 -4.33 8.84
C VAL A 36 -31.48 -4.43 10.26
N GLN A 37 -31.23 -5.54 10.96
CA GLN A 37 -31.59 -5.67 12.37
C GLN A 37 -30.62 -6.57 13.14
N MET A 38 -30.28 -6.16 14.35
CA MET A 38 -29.63 -6.99 15.37
C MET A 38 -30.50 -6.99 16.64
N ARG A 39 -30.75 -8.15 17.23
CA ARG A 39 -31.55 -8.30 18.46
C ARG A 39 -30.82 -9.17 19.47
N SER A 40 -30.88 -8.78 20.74
CA SER A 40 -30.48 -9.63 21.87
C SER A 40 -31.45 -9.43 23.03
N GLY A 41 -32.15 -10.49 23.42
CA GLY A 41 -33.24 -10.44 24.39
C GLY A 41 -34.33 -9.43 23.99
N ASP A 42 -34.55 -8.45 24.86
CA ASP A 42 -35.54 -7.38 24.73
C ASP A 42 -34.96 -6.10 24.12
N LEU A 43 -33.73 -6.13 23.61
CA LEU A 43 -33.11 -5.01 22.90
C LEU A 43 -32.95 -5.32 21.41
N ALA A 44 -33.21 -4.32 20.57
CA ALA A 44 -32.97 -4.42 19.13
C ALA A 44 -32.37 -3.12 18.58
N ILE A 45 -31.58 -3.24 17.53
CA ILE A 45 -31.07 -2.13 16.73
C ILE A 45 -31.53 -2.37 15.28
N ARG A 46 -32.19 -1.38 14.69
CA ARG A 46 -32.60 -1.41 13.27
C ARG A 46 -31.81 -0.38 12.47
N PHE A 47 -31.20 -0.83 11.38
CA PHE A 47 -30.33 -0.01 10.54
C PHE A 47 -31.03 0.39 9.23
N SER A 48 -30.75 1.60 8.75
CA SER A 48 -31.10 2.04 7.40
C SER A 48 -29.84 2.49 6.67
N TYR A 49 -29.81 2.27 5.36
CA TYR A 49 -28.62 2.49 4.53
C TYR A 49 -28.93 3.36 3.32
N ASP A 50 -27.93 4.09 2.86
CA ASP A 50 -28.00 4.79 1.58
C ASP A 50 -27.63 3.88 0.39
N SER A 51 -27.64 4.46 -0.81
CA SER A 51 -27.25 3.79 -2.05
C SER A 51 -25.76 3.47 -2.17
N TRP A 52 -24.91 4.08 -1.34
CA TRP A 52 -23.48 3.79 -1.27
C TRP A 52 -23.11 2.75 -0.22
N ASN A 53 -24.11 2.14 0.44
CA ASN A 53 -23.94 1.14 1.49
C ASN A 53 -23.36 1.73 2.80
N ARG A 54 -23.60 3.02 3.05
CA ARG A 54 -23.30 3.68 4.33
C ARG A 54 -24.54 3.60 5.23
N CYS A 55 -24.33 3.30 6.52
CA CYS A 55 -25.41 3.25 7.50
C CYS A 55 -25.88 4.68 7.79
N GLN A 56 -27.05 5.09 7.35
CA GLN A 56 -27.57 6.42 7.60
C GLN A 56 -28.12 6.57 9.03
N THR A 57 -28.90 5.59 9.48
CA THR A 57 -29.57 5.64 10.78
C THR A 57 -29.52 4.31 11.50
N ALA A 58 -29.45 4.36 12.83
CA ALA A 58 -29.68 3.22 13.71
C ALA A 58 -30.72 3.56 14.78
N HIS A 59 -31.85 2.85 14.77
CA HIS A 59 -32.90 2.96 15.78
C HIS A 59 -32.68 1.91 16.86
N HIS A 60 -32.47 2.35 18.10
CA HIS A 60 -32.34 1.47 19.26
C HIS A 60 -33.72 1.31 19.90
N LEU A 61 -34.18 0.07 20.04
CA LEU A 61 -35.52 -0.27 20.49
C LEU A 61 -35.47 -1.20 21.72
N GLN A 62 -36.47 -1.06 22.58
CA GLN A 62 -36.74 -1.96 23.69
C GLN A 62 -38.09 -2.64 23.52
N LEU A 63 -38.18 -3.94 23.83
CA LEU A 63 -39.42 -4.69 23.85
C LEU A 63 -40.11 -4.49 25.19
N ASN A 64 -41.24 -3.78 25.19
CA ASN A 64 -42.08 -3.57 26.36
C ASN A 64 -43.47 -4.12 26.07
N GLU A 65 -43.94 -5.07 26.87
CA GLU A 65 -45.28 -5.69 26.74
C GLU A 65 -45.57 -6.24 25.32
N GLY A 66 -44.54 -6.81 24.68
CA GLY A 66 -44.65 -7.37 23.33
C GLY A 66 -44.58 -6.35 22.19
N VAL A 67 -44.40 -5.06 22.49
CA VAL A 67 -44.29 -3.97 21.51
C VAL A 67 -42.88 -3.38 21.53
N TRP A 68 -42.27 -3.25 20.36
CA TRP A 68 -40.99 -2.56 20.22
C TRP A 68 -41.17 -1.05 20.30
N GLN A 69 -40.53 -0.43 21.28
CA GLN A 69 -40.56 1.00 21.52
C GLN A 69 -39.18 1.60 21.21
N LEU A 70 -39.15 2.70 20.46
CA LEU A 70 -37.92 3.44 20.15
C LEU A 70 -37.38 4.10 21.43
N ILE A 71 -36.13 3.80 21.77
CA ILE A 71 -35.40 4.43 22.88
C ILE A 71 -34.72 5.71 22.36
N TYR A 72 -33.91 5.57 21.31
CA TYR A 72 -33.22 6.69 20.66
C TYR A 72 -32.80 6.33 19.22
N THR A 73 -32.47 7.36 18.45
CA THR A 73 -31.95 7.26 17.08
C THR A 73 -30.52 7.77 17.04
N GLN A 74 -29.69 7.12 16.22
CA GLN A 74 -28.37 7.60 15.83
C GLN A 74 -28.39 7.95 14.35
N ASP A 75 -28.14 9.22 14.03
CA ASP A 75 -27.97 9.70 12.66
C ASP A 75 -26.48 9.86 12.37
N PHE A 76 -25.96 9.04 11.45
CA PHE A 76 -24.53 8.97 11.18
C PHE A 76 -24.08 10.07 10.22
N LEU A 77 -22.93 10.67 10.54
CA LEU A 77 -22.25 11.64 9.71
C LEU A 77 -21.09 10.98 8.98
N TYR A 78 -20.86 11.38 7.73
CA TYR A 78 -19.79 10.86 6.90
C TYR A 78 -19.05 11.97 6.15
N ASP A 79 -17.76 11.75 5.93
CA ASP A 79 -16.97 12.40 4.89
C ASP A 79 -16.60 11.35 3.84
N ASP A 80 -17.24 11.45 2.67
CA ASP A 80 -17.30 10.39 1.67
C ASP A 80 -17.72 9.03 2.29
N GLN A 81 -16.82 8.04 2.36
CA GLN A 81 -17.09 6.72 2.96
C GLN A 81 -16.68 6.63 4.44
N ASN A 82 -16.04 7.67 4.97
CA ASN A 82 -15.51 7.67 6.33
C ASN A 82 -16.57 8.15 7.32
N GLU A 83 -16.96 7.32 8.27
CA GLU A 83 -17.86 7.70 9.35
C GLU A 83 -17.17 8.71 10.26
N LEU A 84 -17.81 9.84 10.54
CA LEU A 84 -17.30 10.88 11.42
C LEU A 84 -17.96 10.87 12.80
N GLY A 85 -19.12 10.25 12.97
CA GLY A 85 -19.82 10.29 14.24
C GLY A 85 -21.33 10.21 14.10
N VAL A 86 -21.98 10.61 15.17
CA VAL A 86 -23.43 10.62 15.32
C VAL A 86 -23.82 11.98 15.88
N TYR A 87 -24.56 12.77 15.11
CA TYR A 87 -24.98 14.10 15.53
C TYR A 87 -26.04 14.01 16.64
N PRO A 88 -26.05 14.91 17.65
CA PRO A 88 -25.04 15.93 17.98
C PRO A 88 -24.00 15.45 19.03
N HIS A 89 -23.96 14.15 19.33
CA HIS A 89 -23.27 13.64 20.53
C HIS A 89 -21.86 13.11 20.27
N GLN A 90 -21.53 12.75 19.04
CA GLN A 90 -20.28 12.12 18.68
C GLN A 90 -19.71 12.74 17.42
N LEU A 91 -18.44 13.12 17.46
CA LEU A 91 -17.69 13.56 16.29
C LEU A 91 -16.23 13.14 16.44
N ARG A 92 -15.62 12.63 15.38
CA ARG A 92 -14.17 12.44 15.30
C ARG A 92 -13.60 13.28 14.17
N ILE A 93 -12.46 13.90 14.44
CA ILE A 93 -11.69 14.63 13.45
C ILE A 93 -10.63 13.68 12.89
N LEU A 94 -10.61 13.53 11.57
CA LEU A 94 -9.68 12.66 10.87
C LEU A 94 -8.51 13.47 10.32
N GLY A 95 -7.29 13.00 10.57
CA GLY A 95 -6.07 13.42 9.91
C GLY A 95 -5.58 12.34 8.95
N GLN A 96 -4.26 12.18 8.84
CA GLN A 96 -3.66 11.15 8.01
C GLN A 96 -3.67 9.80 8.73
N GLY A 97 -4.18 8.76 8.06
CA GLY A 97 -4.15 7.38 8.54
C GLY A 97 -3.82 6.39 7.41
N LYS A 98 -4.11 5.11 7.63
CA LYS A 98 -3.85 4.02 6.66
C LYS A 98 -4.94 3.85 5.59
N GLY A 99 -5.95 4.72 5.60
CA GLY A 99 -7.16 4.63 4.78
C GLY A 99 -8.36 4.16 5.60
N ALA A 100 -9.59 4.50 5.14
CA ALA A 100 -10.84 4.16 5.81
C ALA A 100 -10.76 4.31 7.34
N GLU A 101 -10.39 5.50 7.78
CA GLU A 101 -10.31 5.91 9.18
C GLU A 101 -9.26 5.21 10.07
N ILE A 102 -8.61 4.13 9.60
CA ILE A 102 -7.66 3.33 10.38
C ILE A 102 -6.48 4.20 10.80
N GLY A 103 -6.36 4.45 12.11
CA GLY A 103 -5.29 5.27 12.69
C GLY A 103 -5.35 6.74 12.33
N ALA A 104 -6.49 7.23 11.79
CA ALA A 104 -6.61 8.59 11.28
C ALA A 104 -7.18 9.57 12.32
N ALA A 105 -7.88 9.10 13.35
CA ALA A 105 -8.52 10.00 14.30
C ALA A 105 -7.48 10.80 15.11
N ILE A 106 -7.57 12.13 15.08
CA ILE A 106 -6.68 13.03 15.84
C ILE A 106 -7.38 13.69 17.04
N ALA A 107 -8.71 13.71 17.02
CA ALA A 107 -9.55 14.13 18.14
C ALA A 107 -10.89 13.41 18.10
N ILE A 108 -11.43 13.08 19.27
CA ILE A 108 -12.74 12.46 19.45
C ILE A 108 -13.55 13.30 20.43
N GLU A 109 -14.68 13.82 19.98
CA GLU A 109 -15.72 14.40 20.81
C GLU A 109 -16.75 13.33 21.18
N GLN A 110 -17.00 13.19 22.48
CA GLN A 110 -18.08 12.39 23.06
C GLN A 110 -18.83 13.23 24.08
N ASN A 111 -20.13 13.46 23.86
CA ASN A 111 -21.00 14.24 24.75
C ASN A 111 -20.38 15.60 25.14
N HIS A 112 -19.92 16.36 24.15
CA HIS A 112 -19.29 17.68 24.32
C HIS A 112 -17.96 17.68 25.08
N LYS A 113 -17.31 16.52 25.24
CA LYS A 113 -15.96 16.39 25.77
C LYS A 113 -15.02 15.86 24.69
N ILE A 114 -13.88 16.53 24.55
CA ILE A 114 -12.85 16.16 23.57
C ILE A 114 -11.82 15.28 24.25
N TYR A 115 -11.40 14.22 23.55
CA TYR A 115 -10.32 13.31 23.91
C TYR A 115 -9.34 13.17 22.74
N LEU A 116 -8.06 12.97 23.05
CA LEU A 116 -7.02 12.68 22.07
C LEU A 116 -6.81 11.15 22.01
N PRO A 117 -7.15 10.48 20.90
CA PRO A 117 -6.90 9.06 20.76
C PRO A 117 -5.42 8.77 20.53
N ILE A 118 -4.90 7.76 21.22
CA ILE A 118 -3.61 7.15 20.92
C ILE A 118 -3.85 5.86 20.15
N HIS A 119 -3.16 5.72 19.02
CA HIS A 119 -3.27 4.57 18.14
C HIS A 119 -2.04 3.68 18.24
N ASP A 120 -2.23 2.36 18.11
CA ASP A 120 -1.12 1.44 17.90
C ASP A 120 -0.70 1.34 16.43
N LEU A 121 0.30 0.49 16.16
CA LEU A 121 0.82 0.20 14.83
C LEU A 121 -0.23 -0.34 13.85
N PHE A 122 -1.41 -0.78 14.30
CA PHE A 122 -2.49 -1.33 13.47
C PHE A 122 -3.68 -0.38 13.35
N GLY A 123 -3.61 0.80 13.99
CA GLY A 123 -4.69 1.77 14.02
C GLY A 123 -5.79 1.40 15.01
N ASN A 124 -5.51 0.55 16.00
CA ASN A 124 -6.41 0.36 17.14
C ASN A 124 -6.26 1.54 18.11
N ILE A 125 -7.36 2.06 18.63
CA ILE A 125 -7.30 3.06 19.70
C ILE A 125 -6.95 2.34 21.01
N ILE A 126 -5.79 2.63 21.58
CA ILE A 126 -5.29 2.00 22.81
C ILE A 126 -5.43 2.87 24.06
N ALA A 127 -5.64 4.18 23.90
CA ALA A 127 -5.96 5.08 24.99
C ALA A 127 -6.71 6.33 24.51
N LEU A 128 -7.51 6.93 25.39
CA LEU A 128 -8.08 8.27 25.22
C LEU A 128 -7.49 9.21 26.26
N LEU A 129 -6.81 10.26 25.82
CA LEU A 129 -6.21 11.26 26.70
C LEU A 129 -7.13 12.49 26.86
N ASP A 130 -7.10 13.10 28.04
CA ASP A 130 -7.64 14.44 28.26
C ASP A 130 -6.68 15.47 27.64
N PRO A 131 -7.13 16.33 26.71
CA PRO A 131 -6.25 17.29 26.03
C PRO A 131 -5.71 18.40 26.93
N LYS A 132 -6.29 18.64 28.12
CA LYS A 132 -5.83 19.66 29.07
C LYS A 132 -4.77 19.12 30.01
N THR A 133 -4.90 17.86 30.44
CA THR A 133 -3.97 17.26 31.42
C THR A 133 -2.95 16.29 30.79
N ASN A 134 -3.17 15.86 29.55
CA ASN A 134 -2.45 14.78 28.87
C ASN A 134 -2.49 13.43 29.62
N GLU A 135 -3.44 13.25 30.54
CA GLU A 135 -3.65 12.00 31.24
C GLU A 135 -4.62 11.10 30.46
N ALA A 136 -4.31 9.81 30.40
CA ALA A 136 -5.25 8.83 29.88
C ALA A 136 -6.45 8.69 30.82
N LYS A 137 -7.65 8.71 30.24
CA LYS A 137 -8.94 8.54 30.92
C LYS A 137 -9.56 7.16 30.70
N GLU A 138 -9.14 6.44 29.65
CA GLU A 138 -9.53 5.06 29.39
C GLU A 138 -8.44 4.39 28.53
N TYR A 139 -8.19 3.10 28.76
CA TYR A 139 -7.24 2.27 28.01
C TYR A 139 -7.95 1.07 27.41
N TYR A 140 -7.45 0.62 26.25
CA TYR A 140 -7.97 -0.55 25.55
C TYR A 140 -6.82 -1.50 25.22
N ARG A 141 -7.07 -2.79 25.40
CA ARG A 141 -6.18 -3.86 24.96
C ARG A 141 -6.95 -4.81 24.07
N TYR A 142 -6.30 -5.31 23.03
CA TYR A 142 -6.94 -6.17 22.04
C TYR A 142 -6.18 -7.48 21.90
N THR A 143 -6.91 -8.58 21.69
CA THR A 143 -6.33 -9.77 21.08
C THR A 143 -6.10 -9.53 19.58
N VAL A 144 -5.37 -10.43 18.92
CA VAL A 144 -5.08 -10.28 17.48
C VAL A 144 -6.33 -10.32 16.59
N PHE A 145 -7.43 -10.87 17.07
CA PHE A 145 -8.73 -10.86 16.38
C PHE A 145 -9.69 -9.80 16.96
N GLY A 146 -9.20 -8.89 17.79
CA GLY A 146 -9.96 -7.71 18.21
C GLY A 146 -10.90 -7.91 19.40
N GLU A 147 -10.80 -9.03 20.14
CA GLU A 147 -11.46 -9.13 21.45
C GLU A 147 -10.82 -8.09 22.37
N GLU A 148 -11.65 -7.31 23.07
CA GLU A 148 -11.18 -6.12 23.78
C GLU A 148 -11.29 -6.24 25.30
N GLN A 149 -10.35 -5.61 26.00
CA GLN A 149 -10.38 -5.38 27.43
C GLN A 149 -10.20 -3.89 27.69
N ILE A 150 -11.08 -3.31 28.50
CA ILE A 150 -11.14 -1.87 28.75
C ILE A 150 -10.76 -1.61 30.21
N PHE A 151 -9.88 -0.64 30.43
CA PHE A 151 -9.38 -0.31 31.77
C PHE A 151 -9.52 1.19 32.06
N MET A 152 -9.93 1.49 33.29
CA MET A 152 -9.90 2.84 33.85
C MET A 152 -8.48 3.24 34.27
N PRO A 153 -8.20 4.53 34.53
CA PRO A 153 -6.89 4.98 34.98
C PRO A 153 -6.41 4.35 36.29
N THR A 154 -7.35 3.88 37.10
CA THR A 154 -7.10 3.12 38.33
C THR A 154 -6.60 1.69 38.08
N GLY A 155 -6.61 1.21 36.84
CA GLY A 155 -6.33 -0.18 36.48
C GLY A 155 -7.54 -1.11 36.59
N THR A 156 -8.71 -0.60 36.97
CA THR A 156 -9.95 -1.38 37.06
C THR A 156 -10.47 -1.73 35.67
N GLN A 157 -10.68 -3.02 35.40
CA GLN A 157 -11.30 -3.48 34.16
C GLN A 157 -12.82 -3.22 34.18
N VAL A 158 -13.36 -2.73 33.07
CA VAL A 158 -14.79 -2.49 32.86
C VAL A 158 -15.28 -3.28 31.65
N THR A 159 -16.59 -3.57 31.59
CA THR A 159 -17.20 -4.37 30.52
C THR A 159 -17.51 -3.56 29.27
N ASP A 160 -17.63 -2.23 29.39
CA ASP A 160 -17.81 -1.33 28.26
C ASP A 160 -17.20 0.06 28.57
N SER A 161 -17.01 0.87 27.53
CA SER A 161 -16.44 2.21 27.62
C SER A 161 -17.31 3.14 28.48
N LEU A 162 -16.74 3.70 29.53
CA LEU A 162 -17.40 4.73 30.35
C LEU A 162 -17.30 6.11 29.70
N LEU A 163 -16.42 6.27 28.71
CA LEU A 163 -16.32 7.46 27.87
C LEU A 163 -17.23 7.41 26.63
N TYR A 164 -18.03 6.33 26.50
CA TYR A 164 -18.90 6.07 25.35
C TYR A 164 -18.15 6.06 24.02
N ASN A 165 -16.86 5.70 24.01
CA ASN A 165 -16.07 5.65 22.79
C ASN A 165 -16.53 4.47 21.91
N PRO A 166 -17.07 4.74 20.72
CA PRO A 166 -17.49 3.68 19.81
C PRO A 166 -16.34 3.21 18.91
N TRP A 167 -15.28 4.01 18.73
CA TRP A 167 -14.18 3.71 17.80
C TRP A 167 -13.04 3.01 18.54
N ARG A 168 -12.79 1.75 18.19
CA ARG A 168 -11.90 0.87 18.97
C ARG A 168 -10.94 0.10 18.07
N TYR A 169 -11.19 -1.20 17.89
CA TYR A 169 -10.41 -2.08 17.02
C TYR A 169 -10.39 -1.60 15.56
N GLN A 170 -9.20 -1.46 14.98
CA GLN A 170 -8.90 -0.85 13.69
C GLN A 170 -9.61 0.49 13.43
N SER A 171 -9.79 1.29 14.49
CA SER A 171 -10.55 2.55 14.45
C SER A 171 -11.99 2.41 13.95
N LYS A 172 -12.53 1.20 13.92
CA LYS A 172 -13.89 0.91 13.47
C LYS A 172 -14.88 1.02 14.63
N ARG A 173 -16.13 1.31 14.28
CA ARG A 173 -17.22 1.49 15.23
C ARG A 173 -17.68 0.15 15.80
N ARG A 174 -17.74 0.06 17.12
CA ARG A 174 -18.32 -1.04 17.88
C ARG A 174 -19.84 -0.86 17.98
N ILE A 175 -20.61 -1.89 17.60
CA ILE A 175 -22.07 -1.92 17.72
C ILE A 175 -22.49 -3.24 18.36
N GLY A 176 -23.02 -3.21 19.59
CA GLY A 176 -23.41 -4.41 20.34
C GLY A 176 -22.23 -5.33 20.60
N GLN A 177 -22.15 -6.49 19.90
CA GLN A 177 -21.00 -7.42 19.93
C GLN A 177 -20.14 -7.44 18.65
N LEU A 178 -20.52 -6.63 17.66
CA LEU A 178 -19.87 -6.57 16.35
C LEU A 178 -19.04 -5.29 16.15
N VAL A 179 -18.19 -5.32 15.13
CA VAL A 179 -17.42 -4.18 14.62
C VAL A 179 -17.88 -3.87 13.20
N ALA A 180 -18.32 -2.64 12.97
CA ALA A 180 -18.83 -2.18 11.69
C ALA A 180 -17.67 -1.70 10.80
N PHE A 181 -17.37 -2.46 9.74
CA PHE A 181 -16.36 -2.09 8.75
C PHE A 181 -16.94 -1.29 7.57
N GLY A 182 -18.25 -1.07 7.54
CA GLY A 182 -18.95 -0.43 6.42
C GLY A 182 -19.84 -1.43 5.72
N ARG A 183 -19.28 -2.25 4.82
CA ARG A 183 -20.04 -3.23 4.03
C ARG A 183 -20.36 -4.52 4.77
N ARG A 184 -19.53 -4.90 5.74
CA ARG A 184 -19.71 -6.09 6.56
C ARG A 184 -19.56 -5.77 8.04
N PHE A 185 -20.19 -6.60 8.86
CA PHE A 185 -19.99 -6.64 10.29
C PHE A 185 -19.06 -7.79 10.65
N TYR A 186 -18.05 -7.46 11.44
CA TYR A 186 -17.07 -8.39 11.97
C TYR A 186 -17.43 -8.80 13.39
N ASP A 187 -17.24 -10.07 13.70
CA ASP A 187 -17.41 -10.63 15.05
C ASP A 187 -16.04 -11.01 15.62
N PRO A 188 -15.47 -10.18 16.52
CA PRO A 188 -14.17 -10.44 17.13
C PRO A 188 -14.11 -11.74 17.93
N GLU A 189 -15.23 -12.13 18.56
CA GLU A 189 -15.29 -13.33 19.40
C GLU A 189 -15.13 -14.62 18.57
N THR A 190 -15.61 -14.61 17.33
CA THR A 190 -15.46 -15.74 16.40
C THR A 190 -14.30 -15.57 15.42
N GLY A 191 -13.71 -14.39 15.36
CA GLY A 191 -12.68 -14.05 14.39
C GLY A 191 -13.16 -14.07 12.94
N ARG A 192 -14.46 -13.85 12.69
CA ARG A 192 -15.09 -14.04 11.37
C ARG A 192 -16.06 -12.91 11.00
N TRP A 193 -16.27 -12.73 9.70
CA TRP A 193 -17.40 -11.95 9.19
C TRP A 193 -18.72 -12.67 9.47
N ILE A 194 -19.81 -11.92 9.67
CA ILE A 194 -21.14 -12.50 9.84
C ILE A 194 -21.93 -12.64 8.54
N SER A 195 -21.43 -12.06 7.45
CA SER A 195 -21.95 -12.21 6.09
C SER A 195 -20.83 -12.61 5.12
N PRO A 196 -21.17 -13.26 3.98
CA PRO A 196 -20.18 -13.62 2.96
C PRO A 196 -19.47 -12.40 2.37
N ASP A 197 -18.29 -12.63 1.81
CA ASP A 197 -17.56 -11.58 1.09
C ASP A 197 -18.36 -11.07 -0.13
N PRO A 198 -18.61 -9.76 -0.26
CA PRO A 198 -19.35 -9.20 -1.39
C PRO A 198 -18.63 -9.37 -2.74
N LYS A 199 -17.32 -9.69 -2.74
CA LYS A 199 -16.58 -10.05 -3.96
C LYS A 199 -16.62 -11.55 -4.26
N GLY A 200 -17.31 -12.34 -3.46
CA GLY A 200 -17.34 -13.80 -3.61
C GLY A 200 -15.94 -14.39 -3.38
N PHE A 201 -15.53 -15.30 -4.28
CA PHE A 201 -14.34 -16.13 -4.09
C PHE A 201 -13.01 -15.45 -4.50
N ASP A 202 -13.02 -14.15 -4.79
CA ASP A 202 -11.83 -13.40 -5.22
C ASP A 202 -10.67 -13.51 -4.21
N GLU A 203 -10.96 -13.53 -2.91
CA GLU A 203 -9.95 -13.57 -1.83
C GLU A 203 -9.71 -14.98 -1.26
N GLY A 204 -10.42 -15.98 -1.79
CA GLY A 204 -10.26 -17.38 -1.43
C GLY A 204 -11.59 -18.14 -1.27
N PRO A 205 -11.51 -19.44 -0.99
CA PRO A 205 -12.70 -20.30 -0.89
C PRO A 205 -13.55 -20.05 0.38
N ASN A 206 -13.02 -19.35 1.39
CA ASN A 206 -13.71 -19.09 2.65
C ASN A 206 -14.21 -17.64 2.72
N LEU A 207 -15.49 -17.44 2.42
CA LEU A 207 -16.14 -16.12 2.35
C LEU A 207 -16.28 -15.39 3.69
N TYR A 208 -16.00 -16.06 4.82
CA TYR A 208 -16.12 -15.50 6.17
C TYR A 208 -14.77 -15.22 6.81
N GLN A 209 -13.68 -15.50 6.09
CA GLN A 209 -12.34 -15.39 6.63
C GLN A 209 -11.99 -13.92 6.89
N PHE A 210 -11.59 -13.63 8.13
CA PHE A 210 -11.10 -12.30 8.46
C PHE A 210 -9.60 -12.22 8.15
N LEU A 211 -9.22 -11.30 7.25
CA LEU A 211 -7.83 -10.92 6.98
C LEU A 211 -6.88 -12.08 6.66
N LEU A 212 -7.38 -13.11 5.96
CA LEU A 212 -6.63 -14.34 5.67
C LEU A 212 -6.04 -15.02 6.93
N ASN A 213 -6.70 -14.85 8.09
CA ASN A 213 -6.21 -15.24 9.42
C ASN A 213 -4.85 -14.62 9.79
N CYS A 214 -4.50 -13.48 9.20
CA CYS A 214 -3.30 -12.73 9.55
C CYS A 214 -3.59 -11.24 9.84
N PRO A 215 -4.39 -10.91 10.90
CA PRO A 215 -4.71 -9.53 11.24
C PRO A 215 -3.49 -8.67 11.61
N MET A 216 -2.38 -9.31 11.97
CA MET A 216 -1.11 -8.64 12.25
C MET A 216 -0.38 -8.14 11.00
N LEU A 217 -0.78 -8.58 9.80
CA LEU A 217 -0.13 -8.20 8.54
C LEU A 217 -1.11 -7.63 7.52
N HIS A 218 -2.42 -7.67 7.77
CA HIS A 218 -3.41 -7.24 6.82
C HIS A 218 -4.43 -6.32 7.50
N PHE A 219 -5.21 -5.58 6.70
CA PHE A 219 -6.33 -4.76 7.14
C PHE A 219 -7.43 -4.80 6.08
N ASP A 220 -8.67 -4.54 6.45
CA ASP A 220 -9.78 -4.40 5.49
C ASP A 220 -10.36 -3.00 5.69
N LEU A 221 -10.33 -2.21 4.64
CA LEU A 221 -10.72 -0.80 4.72
C LEU A 221 -12.23 -0.67 4.93
N TYR A 222 -13.03 -1.44 4.21
CA TYR A 222 -14.49 -1.26 4.15
C TYR A 222 -15.30 -2.55 4.33
N GLY A 223 -14.65 -3.64 4.75
CA GLY A 223 -15.27 -4.95 4.85
C GLY A 223 -15.55 -5.57 3.49
N ALA A 224 -14.68 -5.38 2.50
CA ALA A 224 -14.86 -5.94 1.16
C ALA A 224 -13.56 -6.31 0.45
N SER A 225 -12.40 -6.00 1.05
CA SER A 225 -11.15 -6.48 0.49
C SER A 225 -10.01 -6.42 1.48
N VAL A 226 -9.32 -7.55 1.63
CA VAL A 226 -8.07 -7.62 2.38
C VAL A 226 -6.99 -6.82 1.67
N GLN A 227 -6.56 -5.74 2.32
CA GLN A 227 -5.33 -5.05 2.02
C GLN A 227 -4.21 -5.69 2.82
N LYS A 228 -3.10 -5.98 2.15
CA LYS A 228 -1.89 -6.35 2.87
C LYS A 228 -1.25 -5.07 3.39
N LEU A 229 -0.76 -5.08 4.63
CA LEU A 229 0.41 -4.26 4.90
C LEU A 229 1.49 -4.82 3.96
N GLU A 230 1.68 -4.16 2.84
CA GLU A 230 2.99 -4.06 2.22
C GLU A 230 3.39 -2.60 2.39
N SER A 231 3.74 -2.23 3.62
CA SER A 231 4.48 -0.98 3.82
C SER A 231 5.78 -1.07 3.03
N LEU A 232 6.29 0.07 2.57
CA LEU A 232 7.65 0.11 2.01
C LEU A 232 8.65 -0.60 2.93
N GLU A 233 8.51 -0.43 4.24
CA GLU A 233 9.35 -1.10 5.25
C GLU A 233 9.29 -2.63 5.16
N GLN A 234 8.14 -3.23 4.85
CA GLN A 234 8.04 -4.68 4.64
C GLN A 234 8.63 -5.11 3.29
N MET A 235 8.47 -4.30 2.23
CA MET A 235 9.14 -4.55 0.95
C MET A 235 10.66 -4.50 1.12
N GLU A 236 11.18 -3.51 1.84
CA GLU A 236 12.60 -3.38 2.21
C GLU A 236 13.09 -4.63 2.92
N ARG A 237 12.38 -5.08 3.97
CA ARG A 237 12.72 -6.28 4.74
C ARG A 237 12.58 -7.57 3.95
N ALA A 238 11.78 -7.58 2.88
CA ALA A 238 11.53 -8.75 2.03
C ALA A 238 12.52 -8.86 0.87
N VAL A 239 13.31 -7.83 0.57
CA VAL A 239 14.33 -7.89 -0.49
C VAL A 239 15.32 -9.02 -0.20
N ARG A 240 15.50 -9.91 -1.19
CA ARG A 240 16.49 -10.99 -1.18
C ARG A 240 17.39 -10.87 -2.41
N PHE A 241 18.52 -11.56 -2.39
CA PHE A 241 19.45 -11.60 -3.52
C PHE A 241 19.72 -13.03 -3.98
N ASP A 242 19.71 -13.24 -5.28
CA ASP A 242 20.24 -14.45 -5.93
C ASP A 242 21.55 -14.10 -6.66
N ASP A 243 22.66 -14.15 -5.90
CA ASP A 243 24.02 -13.85 -6.40
C ASP A 243 24.59 -14.95 -7.29
N ASP A 244 23.89 -16.08 -7.36
CA ASP A 244 24.24 -17.18 -8.22
C ASP A 244 23.51 -17.10 -9.55
N PHE A 245 22.56 -16.18 -9.75
CA PHE A 245 21.76 -16.11 -10.98
C PHE A 245 22.64 -16.03 -12.24
N GLU A 246 23.59 -15.10 -12.28
CA GLU A 246 24.49 -14.94 -13.44
C GLU A 246 25.48 -16.12 -13.57
N ARG A 247 25.93 -16.69 -12.44
CA ARG A 247 26.83 -17.86 -12.43
C ARG A 247 26.13 -19.14 -12.91
N ARG A 248 24.87 -19.33 -12.53
CA ARG A 248 24.02 -20.48 -12.86
C ARG A 248 23.78 -20.59 -14.36
N TYR A 249 23.64 -19.45 -15.03
CA TYR A 249 23.30 -19.39 -16.46
C TYR A 249 24.48 -19.04 -17.37
N GLY A 250 25.60 -18.56 -16.82
CA GLY A 250 26.79 -18.18 -17.58
C GLY A 250 26.54 -17.00 -18.53
N GLY A 251 27.45 -16.79 -19.47
CA GLY A 251 27.35 -15.72 -20.47
C GLY A 251 27.92 -14.37 -20.01
N PRO A 252 27.57 -13.27 -20.70
CA PRO A 252 28.05 -11.94 -20.36
C PRO A 252 27.68 -11.56 -18.92
N GLN A 253 28.56 -10.81 -18.26
CA GLN A 253 28.38 -10.37 -16.89
C GLN A 253 27.78 -8.97 -16.87
N SER A 254 26.88 -8.71 -15.91
CA SER A 254 26.43 -7.35 -15.68
C SER A 254 27.58 -6.54 -15.06
N VAL A 255 27.80 -5.32 -15.53
CA VAL A 255 28.93 -4.49 -15.10
C VAL A 255 28.53 -3.02 -14.98
N ARG A 256 29.23 -2.28 -14.13
CA ARG A 256 29.21 -0.81 -14.20
C ARG A 256 29.98 -0.36 -15.43
N TRP A 257 29.43 0.64 -16.11
CA TRP A 257 30.03 1.25 -17.28
C TRP A 257 29.68 2.73 -17.34
N ASP A 258 30.57 3.58 -16.83
CA ASP A 258 30.34 5.02 -16.81
C ASP A 258 30.91 5.69 -18.06
N TYR A 259 30.15 6.64 -18.61
CA TYR A 259 30.50 7.39 -19.82
C TYR A 259 30.60 8.89 -19.54
N PHE A 260 31.79 9.42 -19.72
CA PHE A 260 32.24 10.80 -19.82
C PHE A 260 32.55 11.17 -21.30
N PRO A 261 31.89 12.16 -21.90
CA PRO A 261 32.08 12.51 -23.31
C PRO A 261 33.47 13.06 -23.65
N ASP A 262 34.12 13.75 -22.71
CA ASP A 262 35.44 14.36 -22.92
C ASP A 262 36.62 13.39 -22.78
N ARG A 263 36.36 12.07 -22.63
CA ARG A 263 37.40 11.07 -22.34
C ARG A 263 37.71 10.15 -23.52
N ASP A 264 38.99 9.81 -23.64
CA ASP A 264 39.47 8.75 -24.53
C ASP A 264 39.40 7.39 -23.82
N TYR A 265 38.45 6.54 -24.27
CA TYR A 265 38.20 5.20 -23.73
C TYR A 265 39.20 4.15 -24.18
N SER A 266 40.15 4.49 -25.07
CA SER A 266 41.16 3.55 -25.53
C SER A 266 42.29 3.31 -24.51
N GLN A 267 42.40 4.14 -23.46
CA GLN A 267 43.59 4.18 -22.60
C GLN A 267 43.38 3.87 -21.09
N ILE A 268 42.19 3.50 -20.61
CA ILE A 268 41.92 3.58 -19.14
C ILE A 268 41.25 2.34 -18.53
N ALA A 269 41.69 1.95 -17.32
CA ALA A 269 41.27 0.76 -16.58
C ALA A 269 40.63 1.01 -15.19
N ASN A 270 40.64 2.22 -14.61
CA ASN A 270 39.86 2.58 -13.41
C ASN A 270 39.89 4.10 -13.16
N HIS A 271 38.80 4.69 -12.68
CA HIS A 271 38.66 6.14 -12.56
C HIS A 271 38.06 6.61 -11.22
N PRO A 272 38.53 7.77 -10.70
CA PRO A 272 37.99 8.37 -9.50
C PRO A 272 36.64 9.06 -9.77
N LEU A 273 35.75 8.98 -8.77
CA LEU A 273 34.43 9.59 -8.75
C LEU A 273 34.52 11.13 -8.73
N VAL A 274 33.69 11.80 -9.54
CA VAL A 274 33.52 13.26 -9.46
C VAL A 274 32.55 13.58 -8.32
N THR A 275 33.00 14.34 -7.33
CA THR A 275 32.26 14.65 -6.08
C THR A 275 31.52 15.98 -6.19
N GLY A 276 30.36 16.10 -5.55
CA GLY A 276 29.60 17.38 -5.44
C GLY A 276 28.77 17.83 -6.65
N GLU A 277 28.80 17.13 -7.78
CA GLU A 277 28.01 17.48 -8.98
C GLU A 277 26.71 16.68 -9.12
N LYS A 278 25.78 17.17 -9.95
CA LYS A 278 24.60 16.42 -10.38
C LYS A 278 25.00 15.18 -11.16
N ARG A 279 24.24 14.10 -10.98
CA ARG A 279 24.55 12.79 -11.56
C ARG A 279 23.32 12.17 -12.20
N ILE A 280 23.51 11.65 -13.41
CA ILE A 280 22.52 10.82 -14.10
C ILE A 280 23.04 9.38 -14.07
N LEU A 281 22.25 8.50 -13.48
CA LEU A 281 22.47 7.06 -13.43
C LEU A 281 21.49 6.36 -14.38
N CYS A 282 21.92 5.31 -15.08
CA CYS A 282 21.09 4.57 -16.02
C CYS A 282 21.22 3.06 -15.80
N ILE A 283 20.11 2.33 -15.93
CA ILE A 283 20.10 0.87 -15.96
C ILE A 283 19.31 0.34 -17.17
N GLY A 284 19.96 -0.55 -17.91
CA GLY A 284 19.43 -1.14 -19.14
C GLY A 284 18.32 -2.18 -18.93
N GLY A 285 17.67 -2.54 -20.04
CA GLY A 285 16.55 -3.47 -20.09
C GLY A 285 16.93 -4.87 -20.59
N ILE A 286 15.91 -5.70 -20.83
CA ILE A 286 16.07 -7.03 -21.42
C ILE A 286 16.65 -6.94 -22.83
N ASN A 287 17.19 -8.06 -23.32
CA ASN A 287 17.57 -8.23 -24.73
C ASN A 287 18.49 -7.12 -25.29
N THR A 288 19.32 -6.51 -24.45
CA THR A 288 20.26 -5.43 -24.83
C THR A 288 21.69 -5.96 -24.86
N SER A 289 22.38 -5.79 -25.99
CA SER A 289 23.82 -6.12 -26.10
C SER A 289 24.69 -5.06 -25.43
N PHE A 290 25.94 -5.39 -25.10
CA PHE A 290 26.85 -4.41 -24.49
C PHE A 290 27.16 -3.23 -25.41
N GLU A 291 27.28 -3.46 -26.72
CA GLU A 291 27.43 -2.37 -27.70
C GLU A 291 26.20 -1.47 -27.78
N GLU A 292 25.01 -2.07 -27.76
CA GLU A 292 23.75 -1.32 -27.74
C GLU A 292 23.63 -0.49 -26.46
N HIS A 293 24.01 -1.05 -25.30
CA HIS A 293 24.07 -0.33 -24.03
C HIS A 293 25.00 0.89 -24.12
N LYS A 294 26.22 0.74 -24.66
CA LYS A 294 27.14 1.86 -24.87
C LYS A 294 26.54 2.94 -25.77
N ASN A 295 25.85 2.56 -26.84
CA ASN A 295 25.19 3.50 -27.73
C ASN A 295 24.03 4.24 -27.05
N ASN A 296 23.23 3.54 -26.24
CA ASN A 296 22.15 4.13 -25.46
C ASN A 296 22.68 5.17 -24.46
N VAL A 297 23.76 4.84 -23.75
CA VAL A 297 24.40 5.75 -22.78
C VAL A 297 24.97 7.00 -23.47
N ARG A 298 25.62 6.84 -24.62
CA ARG A 298 26.09 7.98 -25.44
C ARG A 298 24.96 8.86 -25.92
N TYR A 299 23.84 8.25 -26.32
CA TYR A 299 22.65 8.96 -26.75
C TYR A 299 22.04 9.78 -25.61
N LEU A 300 21.89 9.19 -24.41
CA LEU A 300 21.41 9.90 -23.22
C LEU A 300 22.34 11.06 -22.83
N SER A 301 23.66 10.87 -22.90
CA SER A 301 24.64 11.93 -22.64
C SER A 301 24.44 13.15 -23.55
N LYS A 302 24.23 12.92 -24.86
CA LYS A 302 23.93 14.00 -25.81
C LYS A 302 22.64 14.75 -25.49
N LEU A 303 21.56 14.03 -25.14
CA LEU A 303 20.30 14.66 -24.74
C LEU A 303 20.42 15.44 -23.42
N ALA A 304 21.34 15.03 -22.55
CA ALA A 304 21.66 15.71 -21.31
C ALA A 304 22.66 16.87 -21.47
N GLY A 305 22.99 17.28 -22.70
CA GLY A 305 23.95 18.36 -22.95
C GLY A 305 25.40 17.95 -22.68
N ASP A 306 25.77 16.73 -23.10
CA ASP A 306 27.10 16.14 -22.92
C ASP A 306 27.52 15.99 -21.46
N MET A 307 26.56 15.71 -20.56
CA MET A 307 26.87 15.30 -19.19
C MET A 307 27.38 13.87 -19.13
N PRO A 308 28.26 13.54 -18.15
CA PRO A 308 28.58 12.17 -17.84
C PRO A 308 27.34 11.36 -17.43
N ILE A 309 27.23 10.14 -17.95
CA ILE A 309 26.19 9.17 -17.61
C ILE A 309 26.84 7.99 -16.92
N TYR A 310 26.46 7.75 -15.69
CA TYR A 310 26.85 6.57 -14.93
C TYR A 310 25.89 5.45 -15.29
N SER A 311 26.35 4.23 -15.49
CA SER A 311 25.42 3.18 -15.93
C SER A 311 25.74 1.78 -15.46
N VAL A 312 24.70 0.96 -15.38
CA VAL A 312 24.80 -0.48 -15.16
C VAL A 312 24.34 -1.18 -16.44
N TYR A 313 25.26 -1.91 -17.06
CA TYR A 313 24.91 -2.85 -18.11
C TYR A 313 24.26 -4.07 -17.47
N ASN A 314 22.96 -4.23 -17.71
CA ASN A 314 22.21 -5.44 -17.38
C ASN A 314 22.39 -6.45 -18.52
N ALA A 315 23.19 -7.48 -18.28
CA ALA A 315 23.57 -8.43 -19.32
C ALA A 315 22.41 -9.34 -19.72
N SER A 316 21.98 -9.24 -20.99
CA SER A 316 20.95 -10.12 -21.56
C SER A 316 21.45 -11.56 -21.69
N ARG A 317 20.61 -12.52 -21.29
CA ARG A 317 20.85 -13.98 -21.41
C ARG A 317 19.78 -14.67 -22.25
N GLY A 318 19.13 -13.89 -23.10
CA GLY A 318 18.01 -14.31 -23.93
C GLY A 318 16.67 -14.17 -23.20
N ILE A 319 15.64 -13.85 -24.00
CA ILE A 319 14.31 -13.45 -23.54
C ILE A 319 13.74 -14.34 -22.43
N LYS A 320 13.90 -15.67 -22.51
CA LYS A 320 13.35 -16.58 -21.51
C LYS A 320 13.97 -16.37 -20.12
N ARG A 321 15.28 -16.13 -20.04
CA ARG A 321 16.00 -15.92 -18.79
C ARG A 321 15.81 -14.51 -18.26
N ASP A 322 15.80 -13.53 -19.16
CA ASP A 322 15.48 -12.16 -18.80
C ASP A 322 14.06 -12.05 -18.19
N LEU A 323 13.08 -12.79 -18.73
CA LEU A 323 11.72 -12.85 -18.15
C LEU A 323 11.68 -13.58 -16.79
N GLU A 324 12.53 -14.59 -16.59
CA GLU A 324 12.69 -15.27 -15.30
C GLU A 324 13.22 -14.29 -14.23
N GLU A 325 14.23 -13.49 -14.59
CA GLU A 325 14.80 -12.45 -13.74
C GLU A 325 13.80 -11.31 -13.48
N CYS A 326 13.02 -10.88 -14.47
CA CYS A 326 11.90 -9.95 -14.28
C CYS A 326 10.92 -10.48 -13.22
N LYS A 327 10.53 -11.76 -13.30
CA LYS A 327 9.64 -12.39 -12.33
C LYS A 327 10.25 -12.42 -10.93
N MET A 328 11.55 -12.72 -10.82
CA MET A 328 12.29 -12.66 -9.55
C MET A 328 12.24 -11.26 -8.95
N GLY A 329 12.60 -10.24 -9.72
CA GLY A 329 12.59 -8.83 -9.27
C GLY A 329 11.19 -8.34 -8.88
N LEU A 330 10.16 -8.70 -9.63
CA LEU A 330 8.75 -8.41 -9.29
C LEU A 330 8.28 -9.11 -8.00
N ASN A 331 9.03 -10.10 -7.51
CA ASN A 331 8.84 -10.80 -6.25
C ASN A 331 9.91 -10.46 -5.19
N LEU A 332 10.56 -9.29 -5.33
CA LEU A 332 11.54 -8.75 -4.39
C LEU A 332 12.86 -9.53 -4.31
N ILE A 333 13.24 -10.25 -5.37
CA ILE A 333 14.51 -10.94 -5.48
C ILE A 333 15.41 -10.20 -6.47
N GLY A 334 16.43 -9.51 -5.97
CA GLY A 334 17.45 -8.84 -6.75
C GLY A 334 18.52 -9.80 -7.27
N THR A 335 19.17 -9.39 -8.35
CA THR A 335 20.32 -10.04 -8.96
C THR A 335 21.50 -9.05 -9.04
N THR A 336 22.65 -9.49 -9.58
CA THR A 336 23.85 -8.66 -9.77
C THR A 336 23.59 -7.25 -10.29
N PRO A 337 22.82 -7.01 -11.38
CA PRO A 337 22.59 -5.66 -11.88
C PRO A 337 21.86 -4.75 -10.88
N ALA A 338 20.89 -5.27 -10.11
CA ALA A 338 20.22 -4.49 -9.06
C ALA A 338 21.20 -4.07 -7.95
N ARG A 339 22.14 -4.96 -7.58
CA ARG A 339 23.20 -4.64 -6.62
C ARG A 339 24.15 -3.58 -7.17
N LEU A 340 24.68 -3.77 -8.38
CA LEU A 340 25.58 -2.81 -9.00
C LEU A 340 24.94 -1.42 -9.07
N HIS A 341 23.63 -1.36 -9.34
CA HIS A 341 22.86 -0.12 -9.35
C HIS A 341 22.72 0.49 -7.95
N TYR A 342 22.45 -0.31 -6.93
CA TYR A 342 22.43 0.13 -5.53
C TYR A 342 23.77 0.73 -5.11
N GLU A 343 24.90 0.05 -5.34
CA GLU A 343 26.19 0.61 -4.89
C GLU A 343 26.60 1.83 -5.73
N SER A 344 26.20 1.95 -7.01
CA SER A 344 26.36 3.20 -7.78
C SER A 344 25.62 4.38 -7.15
N LYS A 345 24.41 4.14 -6.60
CA LYS A 345 23.64 5.16 -5.87
C LYS A 345 24.34 5.50 -4.54
N MET A 346 24.80 4.51 -3.79
CA MET A 346 25.53 4.73 -2.53
C MET A 346 26.85 5.48 -2.73
N ASP A 347 27.59 5.18 -3.80
CA ASP A 347 28.83 5.88 -4.17
C ASP A 347 28.56 7.37 -4.45
N PHE A 348 27.41 7.70 -5.04
CA PHE A 348 26.97 9.08 -5.20
C PHE A 348 26.61 9.73 -3.85
N PHE A 349 25.73 9.11 -3.07
CA PHE A 349 25.24 9.70 -1.82
C PHE A 349 26.31 9.80 -0.72
N SER A 350 27.34 8.98 -0.77
CA SER A 350 28.50 9.10 0.14
C SER A 350 29.37 10.33 -0.14
N SER A 351 29.20 10.97 -1.31
CA SER A 351 30.07 12.05 -1.78
C SER A 351 29.32 13.28 -2.31
N SER A 352 28.00 13.34 -2.16
CA SER A 352 27.16 14.43 -2.66
C SER A 352 25.87 14.60 -1.86
N ASP A 353 25.48 15.85 -1.64
CA ASP A 353 24.19 16.26 -1.06
C ASP A 353 23.12 16.60 -2.11
N GLN A 354 23.47 16.53 -3.40
CA GLN A 354 22.57 16.83 -4.52
C GLN A 354 21.53 15.72 -4.76
N SER A 355 20.47 16.03 -5.51
CA SER A 355 19.53 15.00 -5.97
C SER A 355 20.15 14.12 -7.07
N LEU A 356 19.79 12.85 -7.12
CA LEU A 356 20.23 11.88 -8.14
C LEU A 356 19.11 11.65 -9.16
N LEU A 357 19.43 11.66 -10.46
CA LEU A 357 18.49 11.26 -11.50
C LEU A 357 18.76 9.83 -11.94
N SER A 358 17.75 8.95 -11.87
CA SER A 358 17.80 7.56 -12.32
C SER A 358 16.97 7.40 -13.60
N VAL A 359 17.58 6.88 -14.66
CA VAL A 359 16.92 6.53 -15.92
C VAL A 359 16.83 5.02 -16.01
N ASP A 360 15.64 4.48 -15.78
CA ASP A 360 15.46 3.03 -15.67
C ASP A 360 14.61 2.51 -16.83
N PHE A 361 15.17 1.62 -17.64
CA PHE A 361 14.55 1.20 -18.90
C PHE A 361 14.08 -0.25 -18.87
N SER A 362 12.81 -0.51 -19.24
CA SER A 362 12.26 -1.86 -19.35
C SER A 362 12.43 -2.66 -18.04
N GLN A 363 13.11 -3.82 -18.06
CA GLN A 363 13.49 -4.56 -16.84
C GLN A 363 14.33 -3.75 -15.86
N GLY A 364 15.11 -2.78 -16.34
CA GLY A 364 15.87 -1.85 -15.53
C GLY A 364 15.01 -1.15 -14.48
N ALA A 365 13.72 -0.87 -14.76
CA ALA A 365 12.80 -0.31 -13.76
C ALA A 365 12.49 -1.29 -12.61
N ILE A 366 12.43 -2.60 -12.89
CA ILE A 366 12.24 -3.64 -11.87
C ILE A 366 13.46 -3.70 -10.97
N LEU A 367 14.65 -3.78 -11.56
CA LEU A 367 15.93 -3.82 -10.85
C LEU A 367 16.21 -2.51 -10.10
N GLY A 368 15.81 -1.39 -10.70
CA GLY A 368 15.83 -0.05 -10.14
C GLY A 368 15.02 0.05 -8.86
N ASN A 369 13.79 -0.49 -8.83
CA ASN A 369 12.99 -0.57 -7.61
C ASN A 369 13.66 -1.37 -6.51
N ILE A 370 14.26 -2.53 -6.82
CA ILE A 370 15.00 -3.32 -5.83
C ILE A 370 16.17 -2.53 -5.28
N SER A 371 16.96 -1.90 -6.14
CA SER A 371 18.08 -1.06 -5.71
C SER A 371 17.63 0.11 -4.82
N GLN A 372 16.45 0.67 -5.12
CA GLN A 372 15.88 1.78 -4.39
C GLN A 372 15.36 1.35 -3.02
N LEU A 373 14.71 0.18 -2.93
CA LEU A 373 14.26 -0.41 -1.66
C LEU A 373 15.41 -0.70 -0.70
N MET A 374 16.63 -0.87 -1.18
CA MET A 374 17.80 -1.09 -0.30
C MET A 374 18.38 0.21 0.26
N LEU A 375 18.04 1.37 -0.31
CA LEU A 375 18.59 2.64 0.14
C LEU A 375 17.92 3.10 1.43
N PRO A 376 18.68 3.71 2.36
CA PRO A 376 18.12 4.51 3.45
C PRO A 376 17.11 5.55 2.93
N GLU A 377 16.04 5.79 3.69
CA GLU A 377 14.94 6.68 3.27
C GLU A 377 15.41 8.07 2.84
N GLN A 378 16.35 8.66 3.57
CA GLN A 378 16.92 9.97 3.25
C GLN A 378 17.52 10.06 1.83
N TYR A 379 18.07 8.95 1.31
CA TYR A 379 18.62 8.89 -0.04
C TYR A 379 17.51 8.62 -1.05
N ARG A 380 16.51 7.81 -0.68
CA ARG A 380 15.36 7.55 -1.56
C ARG A 380 14.60 8.83 -1.90
N LYS A 381 14.42 9.69 -0.90
CA LYS A 381 13.77 11.01 -1.04
C LYS A 381 14.64 12.05 -1.76
N ARG A 382 15.82 11.66 -2.25
CA ARG A 382 16.71 12.46 -3.10
C ARG A 382 16.92 11.85 -4.49
N THR A 383 16.25 10.74 -4.81
CA THR A 383 16.33 10.11 -6.13
C THR A 383 15.07 10.38 -6.95
N ILE A 384 15.25 10.90 -8.16
CA ILE A 384 14.20 11.12 -9.15
C ILE A 384 14.26 10.00 -10.18
N LEU A 385 13.11 9.44 -10.56
CA LEU A 385 13.01 8.37 -11.55
C LEU A 385 12.43 8.87 -12.88
N ILE A 386 13.10 8.55 -13.98
CA ILE A 386 12.52 8.55 -15.33
C ILE A 386 12.51 7.10 -15.81
N ALA A 387 11.32 6.52 -15.92
CA ALA A 387 11.13 5.13 -16.30
C ALA A 387 10.53 5.03 -17.70
N ILE A 388 11.23 4.35 -18.62
CA ILE A 388 10.83 4.21 -20.02
C ILE A 388 10.47 2.76 -20.31
N ALA A 389 9.33 2.56 -20.99
CA ALA A 389 8.81 1.23 -21.33
C ALA A 389 8.83 0.27 -20.11
N PRO A 390 8.45 0.73 -18.90
CA PRO A 390 8.91 0.12 -17.67
C PRO A 390 8.25 -1.24 -17.40
N GLY A 391 9.02 -2.18 -16.86
CA GLY A 391 8.50 -3.48 -16.39
C GLY A 391 7.70 -3.40 -15.08
N VAL A 392 7.73 -2.26 -14.40
CA VAL A 392 7.03 -1.99 -13.13
C VAL A 392 6.70 -0.50 -13.00
N PHE A 393 5.51 -0.19 -12.50
CA PHE A 393 5.15 1.12 -11.96
C PHE A 393 5.42 1.09 -10.45
N SER A 394 6.33 1.91 -9.99
CA SER A 394 6.88 1.86 -8.63
C SER A 394 5.94 2.52 -7.61
N PRO A 395 5.87 2.05 -6.35
CA PRO A 395 5.10 2.73 -5.31
C PRO A 395 5.50 4.21 -5.17
N ARG A 396 4.52 5.10 -4.95
CA ARG A 396 4.72 6.56 -4.92
C ARG A 396 5.75 6.97 -3.88
N GLU A 397 5.76 6.28 -2.75
CA GLU A 397 6.58 6.61 -1.60
C GLU A 397 8.07 6.26 -1.82
N LEU A 398 8.39 5.44 -2.83
CA LEU A 398 9.73 4.86 -3.04
C LEU A 398 10.75 5.85 -3.63
N TRP A 399 10.26 6.88 -4.31
CA TRP A 399 11.07 7.88 -5.02
C TRP A 399 10.74 9.29 -4.53
N LYS A 400 11.62 10.28 -4.78
CA LYS A 400 11.27 11.70 -4.57
C LYS A 400 10.16 12.09 -5.53
N GLU A 401 10.40 11.80 -6.80
CA GLU A 401 9.50 11.98 -7.94
C GLU A 401 9.72 10.84 -8.93
N SER A 402 8.68 10.45 -9.65
CA SER A 402 8.77 9.41 -10.68
C SER A 402 7.92 9.76 -11.90
N PHE A 403 8.51 9.62 -13.09
CA PHE A 403 7.87 9.84 -14.38
C PHE A 403 7.91 8.56 -15.20
N TYR A 404 6.75 8.13 -15.71
CA TYR A 404 6.65 6.91 -16.52
C TYR A 404 6.25 7.26 -17.94
N ILE A 405 6.99 6.73 -18.92
CA ILE A 405 6.72 6.97 -20.33
C ILE A 405 6.69 5.63 -21.05
N CYS A 406 5.57 5.32 -21.68
CA CYS A 406 5.43 4.07 -22.42
C CYS A 406 4.52 4.23 -23.63
N THR A 407 4.68 3.36 -24.61
CA THR A 407 3.75 3.33 -25.74
C THR A 407 2.51 2.53 -25.37
N LYS A 408 1.38 2.82 -26.02
CA LYS A 408 0.13 2.05 -25.82
C LYS A 408 0.25 0.58 -26.23
N ASN A 409 1.17 0.28 -27.14
CA ASN A 409 1.36 -1.06 -27.71
C ASN A 409 2.40 -1.89 -26.97
N ASP A 410 3.12 -1.30 -26.00
CA ASP A 410 4.11 -2.04 -25.22
C ASP A 410 3.45 -3.03 -24.25
N LEU A 411 3.95 -4.27 -24.28
CA LEU A 411 3.46 -5.36 -23.44
C LEU A 411 4.25 -5.49 -22.14
N VAL A 412 5.45 -4.91 -22.05
CA VAL A 412 6.32 -5.00 -20.88
C VAL A 412 5.67 -4.44 -19.61
N PRO A 413 4.97 -3.28 -19.63
CA PRO A 413 4.26 -2.79 -18.45
C PRO A 413 3.13 -3.71 -17.95
N LYS A 414 2.67 -4.66 -18.77
CA LYS A 414 1.62 -5.62 -18.38
C LYS A 414 2.18 -6.75 -17.51
N LEU A 415 3.49 -6.98 -17.48
CA LEU A 415 4.14 -8.03 -16.69
C LEU A 415 3.92 -7.86 -15.18
N GLN A 416 3.92 -6.63 -14.68
CA GLN A 416 3.67 -6.34 -13.26
C GLN A 416 2.33 -6.91 -12.78
N LYS A 417 1.26 -6.77 -13.58
CA LYS A 417 -0.07 -7.27 -13.21
C LYS A 417 -0.14 -8.80 -13.12
N VAL A 418 0.71 -9.49 -13.87
CA VAL A 418 0.68 -10.95 -14.00
C VAL A 418 1.59 -11.61 -12.95
N PHE A 419 2.72 -10.98 -12.61
CA PHE A 419 3.78 -11.61 -11.83
C PHE A 419 4.20 -10.86 -10.56
N GLY A 420 3.70 -9.64 -10.34
CA GLY A 420 4.18 -8.73 -9.32
C GLY A 420 3.48 -8.81 -7.98
N LYS A 421 4.29 -8.78 -6.91
CA LYS A 421 3.85 -8.40 -5.56
C LYS A 421 3.89 -6.88 -5.36
N ILE A 422 4.73 -6.19 -6.13
CA ILE A 422 4.87 -4.73 -6.08
C ILE A 422 3.56 -4.06 -6.60
N PRO A 423 2.85 -3.29 -5.76
CA PRO A 423 1.65 -2.58 -6.18
C PRO A 423 2.00 -1.46 -7.19
N PRO A 424 1.19 -1.26 -8.24
CA PRO A 424 1.46 -0.25 -9.25
C PRO A 424 1.17 1.17 -8.76
N ALA A 425 2.07 2.12 -9.03
CA ALA A 425 1.71 3.54 -9.03
C ALA A 425 0.64 3.83 -10.08
N ARG A 426 -0.19 4.84 -9.80
CA ARG A 426 -1.23 5.33 -10.72
C ARG A 426 -0.96 6.73 -11.25
N ASP A 427 0.12 7.38 -10.81
CA ASP A 427 0.40 8.79 -11.08
C ASP A 427 1.54 8.95 -12.11
N ASN A 428 1.57 10.09 -12.81
CA ASN A 428 2.62 10.50 -13.76
C ASN A 428 2.93 9.52 -14.92
N ILE A 429 1.91 8.80 -15.39
CA ILE A 429 2.04 7.90 -16.55
C ILE A 429 1.69 8.65 -17.84
N THR A 430 2.67 8.76 -18.74
CA THR A 430 2.49 9.32 -20.08
C THR A 430 2.45 8.20 -21.11
N TYR A 431 1.30 8.04 -21.78
CA TYR A 431 1.16 7.14 -22.91
C TYR A 431 1.44 7.87 -24.22
N VAL A 432 2.48 7.43 -24.94
CA VAL A 432 2.87 8.01 -26.22
C VAL A 432 2.40 7.12 -27.37
N ASP A 433 1.97 7.73 -28.47
CA ASP A 433 1.58 7.02 -29.69
C ASP A 433 2.77 7.01 -30.66
N THR A 434 3.12 5.83 -31.18
CA THR A 434 4.19 5.67 -32.18
C THR A 434 3.70 6.01 -33.59
N GLY A 435 2.39 6.19 -33.80
CA GLY A 435 1.79 6.43 -35.11
C GLY A 435 1.85 5.22 -36.05
N LYS A 436 2.33 4.06 -35.58
CA LYS A 436 2.51 2.83 -36.36
C LYS A 436 1.98 1.61 -35.59
N VAL A 437 1.09 0.85 -36.23
CA VAL A 437 0.35 -0.27 -35.60
C VAL A 437 1.28 -1.40 -35.08
N PHE A 438 2.43 -1.63 -35.71
CA PHE A 438 3.36 -2.71 -35.33
C PHE A 438 4.64 -2.21 -34.64
N ASP A 439 4.68 -0.93 -34.26
CA ASP A 439 5.80 -0.35 -33.55
C ASP A 439 5.49 -0.29 -32.06
N SER A 440 6.16 -1.16 -31.29
CA SER A 440 6.05 -1.15 -29.83
C SER A 440 6.76 0.04 -29.21
N GLY A 441 7.60 0.77 -29.95
CA GLY A 441 8.46 1.83 -29.44
C GLY A 441 9.30 1.38 -28.25
N HIS A 442 9.60 0.07 -28.13
CA HIS A 442 10.19 -0.47 -26.92
C HIS A 442 11.65 -0.01 -26.75
N LYS A 443 12.36 0.41 -27.81
CA LYS A 443 13.77 0.81 -27.74
C LYS A 443 13.95 2.16 -27.06
N LEU A 444 14.98 2.30 -26.21
CA LEU A 444 15.29 3.55 -25.51
C LEU A 444 15.55 4.72 -26.46
N THR A 445 16.21 4.48 -27.59
CA THR A 445 16.54 5.51 -28.59
C THR A 445 15.38 5.82 -29.55
N HIS A 446 14.16 5.35 -29.24
CA HIS A 446 13.00 5.63 -30.08
C HIS A 446 12.67 7.13 -30.03
N GLU A 447 12.41 7.73 -31.20
CA GLU A 447 12.25 9.19 -31.36
C GLU A 447 11.17 9.80 -30.45
N VAL A 448 10.12 9.02 -30.16
CA VAL A 448 9.01 9.40 -29.27
C VAL A 448 9.43 9.72 -27.84
N TYR A 449 10.61 9.31 -27.40
CA TYR A 449 11.11 9.58 -26.04
C TYR A 449 12.05 10.78 -25.95
N ALA A 450 12.59 11.25 -27.09
CA ALA A 450 13.63 12.27 -27.11
C ALA A 450 13.19 13.57 -26.43
N GLU A 451 12.00 14.08 -26.77
CA GLU A 451 11.46 15.31 -26.19
C GLU A 451 11.29 15.24 -24.68
N TYR A 452 10.96 14.06 -24.15
CA TYR A 452 10.76 13.84 -22.73
C TYR A 452 12.09 13.80 -21.98
N PHE A 453 13.08 13.10 -22.54
CA PHE A 453 14.43 13.11 -21.99
C PHE A 453 15.00 14.52 -21.95
N GLU A 454 14.94 15.26 -23.06
CA GLU A 454 15.43 16.65 -23.12
C GLU A 454 14.75 17.54 -22.07
N ARG A 455 13.42 17.43 -21.93
CA ARG A 455 12.66 18.17 -20.92
C ARG A 455 13.12 17.83 -19.50
N TYR A 456 13.08 16.56 -19.12
CA TYR A 456 13.38 16.15 -17.75
C TYR A 456 14.85 16.33 -17.38
N PHE A 457 15.79 16.12 -18.32
CA PHE A 457 17.19 16.42 -18.10
C PHE A 457 17.42 17.91 -17.89
N LYS A 458 16.82 18.77 -18.71
CA LYS A 458 16.90 20.22 -18.54
C LYS A 458 16.35 20.68 -17.19
N ASP A 459 15.21 20.14 -16.77
CA ASP A 459 14.59 20.48 -15.48
C ASP A 459 15.46 20.01 -14.31
N TYR A 460 16.02 18.79 -14.41
CA TYR A 460 16.95 18.25 -13.42
C TYR A 460 18.21 19.10 -13.30
N ILE A 461 18.87 19.42 -14.42
CA ILE A 461 20.10 20.21 -14.45
C ILE A 461 19.87 21.59 -13.81
N LYS A 462 18.73 22.23 -14.11
CA LYS A 462 18.34 23.54 -13.55
C LYS A 462 17.95 23.53 -12.06
N GLY A 463 17.81 22.36 -11.45
CA GLY A 463 17.46 22.24 -10.03
C GLY A 463 15.98 22.35 -9.72
N ALA A 464 15.11 22.04 -10.70
CA ALA A 464 13.67 21.98 -10.47
C ALA A 464 13.26 20.93 -9.43
N TYR A 465 14.15 20.00 -9.11
CA TYR A 465 13.91 18.87 -8.21
C TYR A 465 14.83 18.87 -6.99
N ASP A 466 15.54 19.96 -6.67
CA ASP A 466 16.39 20.03 -5.47
C ASP A 466 15.60 20.54 -4.26
#